data_AF-A0AAE8L3J4-F1
#
_entry.id   AF-A0AAE8L3J4-F1
#
_cell.length_a   1.000
_cell.length_b   1.000
_cell.length_c   1.000
_cell.angle_alpha   90.00
_cell.angle_beta   90.00
_cell.angle_gamma   90.00
#
_symmetry.space_group_name_H-M   'P 1'
#
loop_
_entity.id
_entity.type
_entity.pdbx_description
1 polymer ?
#
loop_
_entity_poly.entity_id
_entity_poly.type
_entity_poly.pdbx_seq_one_letter_code
_entity_poly.pdbx_strand_id
1 'polypeptide(L)'
;MRNFKQHFLSLGFGLLIALATLLSHLGPGPVIVKADSSVAWNFSDSSFKDLGQLKSEKTIDGLTLLANEESSLSIKAEEANVSESNYTSALQLNATGSKDKASLKFSVSDNDVIKVVLKSTSQTDEGHLVLADSQGQDLTNLTAGVQASEVTYTYSGEAGELYLYAKDVDLDLFSIQVESTPSDDAVSESQSSDATSSSSETTEVDLSQTESADESLISSSLAASNGATVSTYNDLRSAISKAEKAGGGKVYVKGNKIACDGQIALSKANANVQLIGVQNADGSYPELDFSNFMAKYIGKASSDAAVGVRISGSNYTLQNLIIEHAPDNGIQIKGKTAGNNKVSNCIVRYNNDAGLQVTAGAYRNTIEAVYSYRNCDVYTRGGNADGFAPKLGAGSGNTFTYCYAWDNSDDGWDSFDKAGDVTPDITYTNCAVWNNGNPDVFTGKYDFDHKKALDENLHLVQLIKAKDVSFASNYAKGKFALPSGNFIKTDAGTVSLSAWTGNSFDGNPNGFKLGSVNSKSSVTRKLSYCLAFDEAKKGFDNNNSSVTAYLDHCVAFDNGYNYYIQPLTIKAWSAVQGFAGKSGDKLPSGRSVTTPSSGSQSAIRKSVENTKNAIIANCQANKIPGKVGFNIY
;
A
#
# COMPACT_ATOMS: atom_id res chain seq x y z
N MET A 1 -36.07 -12.37 74.00
CA MET A 1 -37.49 -12.01 73.75
C MET A 1 -37.62 -11.82 72.24
N ARG A 2 -38.06 -12.85 71.51
CA ARG A 2 -39.44 -13.03 71.00
C ARG A 2 -39.89 -11.91 70.06
N ASN A 3 -39.84 -12.18 68.75
CA ASN A 3 -40.98 -12.21 67.81
C ASN A 3 -40.51 -11.76 66.41
N PHE A 4 -40.37 -12.68 65.44
CA PHE A 4 -41.42 -13.23 64.57
C PHE A 4 -42.16 -12.17 63.74
N LYS A 5 -41.81 -12.13 62.44
CA LYS A 5 -42.77 -12.22 61.33
C LYS A 5 -42.06 -12.79 60.10
N GLN A 6 -42.34 -14.05 59.82
CA GLN A 6 -42.19 -14.68 58.50
C GLN A 6 -43.42 -14.32 57.66
N HIS A 7 -43.26 -14.18 56.34
CA HIS A 7 -43.94 -15.07 55.38
C HIS A 7 -43.44 -14.87 53.93
N PHE A 8 -42.85 -15.97 53.41
CA PHE A 8 -42.95 -16.54 52.05
C PHE A 8 -42.42 -15.72 50.85
N LEU A 9 -41.61 -16.22 49.90
CA LEU A 9 -41.32 -17.53 49.26
C LEU A 9 -39.81 -17.53 48.87
N SER A 10 -38.98 -18.56 49.11
CA SER A 10 -38.63 -19.66 48.17
C SER A 10 -38.27 -19.19 46.74
N LEU A 11 -37.12 -19.46 46.12
CA LEU A 11 -36.04 -20.43 46.35
C LEU A 11 -34.81 -20.04 45.47
N GLY A 12 -33.60 -20.34 45.93
CA GLY A 12 -32.49 -20.80 45.07
C GLY A 12 -31.53 -19.77 44.46
N PHE A 13 -30.41 -19.53 45.16
CA PHE A 13 -29.09 -19.44 44.52
C PHE A 13 -28.03 -19.71 45.58
N GLY A 14 -27.16 -20.69 45.35
CA GLY A 14 -26.08 -20.95 46.30
C GLY A 14 -25.39 -22.29 46.15
N LEU A 15 -24.64 -22.47 45.05
CA LEU A 15 -23.35 -23.16 45.11
C LEU A 15 -22.58 -22.89 43.81
N LEU A 16 -21.52 -22.08 43.86
CA LEU A 16 -20.25 -22.33 43.16
C LEU A 16 -19.24 -21.24 43.57
N ILE A 17 -18.42 -21.57 44.58
CA ILE A 17 -17.13 -20.92 44.82
C ILE A 17 -16.09 -21.96 44.42
N ALA A 18 -15.52 -21.82 43.22
CA ALA A 18 -14.17 -22.26 42.83
C ALA A 18 -14.01 -22.22 41.30
N LEU A 19 -14.10 -21.05 40.67
CA LEU A 19 -13.45 -20.76 39.38
C LEU A 19 -13.47 -19.25 39.12
N ALA A 20 -12.58 -18.50 39.79
CA ALA A 20 -12.47 -17.06 39.60
C ALA A 20 -11.01 -16.62 39.50
N THR A 21 -10.23 -17.31 38.67
CA THR A 21 -8.92 -16.85 38.16
C THR A 21 -8.57 -17.60 36.88
N LEU A 22 -9.35 -17.42 35.81
CA LEU A 22 -8.95 -17.59 34.40
C LEU A 22 -10.19 -17.33 33.55
N LEU A 23 -10.48 -16.06 33.22
CA LEU A 23 -11.43 -15.63 32.18
C LEU A 23 -11.49 -14.08 32.23
N SER A 24 -10.47 -13.44 31.69
CA SER A 24 -10.48 -12.00 31.40
C SER A 24 -9.77 -11.64 30.09
N HIS A 25 -9.61 -12.62 29.18
CA HIS A 25 -8.86 -12.47 27.94
C HIS A 25 -9.59 -13.10 26.74
N LEU A 26 -10.76 -12.58 26.39
CA LEU A 26 -11.34 -12.76 25.05
C LEU A 26 -12.15 -11.49 24.73
N GLY A 27 -11.45 -10.47 24.23
CA GLY A 27 -12.10 -9.36 23.52
C GLY A 27 -12.56 -9.80 22.12
N PRO A 28 -13.43 -9.02 21.45
CA PRO A 28 -13.88 -9.38 20.10
C PRO A 28 -12.66 -9.44 19.19
N GLY A 29 -12.56 -10.50 18.39
CA GLY A 29 -11.52 -10.63 17.38
C GLY A 29 -11.55 -9.43 16.42
N PRO A 30 -10.42 -9.11 15.77
CA PRO A 30 -10.35 -7.99 14.85
C PRO A 30 -11.33 -8.20 13.71
N VAL A 31 -12.26 -7.25 13.54
CA VAL A 31 -13.05 -7.09 12.31
C VAL A 31 -12.05 -6.70 11.22
N ILE A 32 -11.83 -7.60 10.26
CA ILE A 32 -11.01 -7.36 9.07
C ILE A 32 -11.91 -6.64 8.08
N VAL A 33 -11.68 -5.34 7.87
CA VAL A 33 -12.30 -4.62 6.75
C VAL A 33 -11.50 -4.97 5.50
N LYS A 34 -12.09 -5.73 4.56
CA LYS A 34 -11.51 -6.02 3.25
C LYS A 34 -11.43 -4.71 2.42
N ALA A 35 -10.31 -4.49 1.75
CA ALA A 35 -10.12 -3.34 0.87
C ALA A 35 -10.93 -3.49 -0.42
N ASP A 36 -11.46 -2.39 -0.95
CA ASP A 36 -12.13 -2.35 -2.25
C ASP A 36 -11.09 -2.64 -3.36
N SER A 37 -11.10 -3.86 -3.88
CA SER A 37 -10.35 -4.25 -5.08
C SER A 37 -11.29 -4.30 -6.27
N SER A 38 -10.86 -3.80 -7.44
CA SER A 38 -11.60 -4.02 -8.68
C SER A 38 -10.75 -4.73 -9.73
N VAL A 39 -11.35 -5.69 -10.42
CA VAL A 39 -10.77 -6.40 -11.56
C VAL A 39 -11.70 -6.21 -12.75
N ALA A 40 -11.14 -5.94 -13.92
CA ALA A 40 -11.92 -5.71 -15.14
C ALA A 40 -11.29 -6.43 -16.33
N TRP A 41 -12.14 -6.98 -17.18
CA TRP A 41 -11.77 -7.61 -18.44
C TRP A 41 -12.54 -6.95 -19.57
N ASN A 42 -11.83 -6.42 -20.56
CA ASN A 42 -12.40 -5.83 -21.76
C ASN A 42 -12.04 -6.70 -22.98
N PHE A 43 -13.04 -7.24 -23.66
CA PHE A 43 -12.81 -8.16 -24.79
C PHE A 43 -12.26 -7.46 -26.04
N SER A 44 -12.18 -6.13 -26.05
CA SER A 44 -11.50 -5.33 -27.08
C SER A 44 -9.98 -5.23 -26.88
N ASP A 45 -9.47 -5.65 -25.72
CA ASP A 45 -8.04 -5.67 -25.43
C ASP A 45 -7.33 -6.76 -26.24
N SER A 46 -6.07 -6.53 -26.61
CA SER A 46 -5.26 -7.47 -27.40
C SER A 46 -5.09 -8.84 -26.75
N SER A 47 -5.21 -8.93 -25.42
CA SER A 47 -5.20 -10.20 -24.72
C SER A 47 -6.40 -11.09 -25.08
N PHE A 48 -7.52 -10.50 -25.50
CA PHE A 48 -8.77 -11.19 -25.83
C PHE A 48 -9.15 -11.14 -27.31
N LYS A 49 -9.12 -9.97 -27.96
CA LYS A 49 -9.66 -9.80 -29.33
C LYS A 49 -8.98 -10.68 -30.38
N ASP A 50 -7.72 -11.07 -30.15
CA ASP A 50 -6.92 -11.85 -31.08
C ASP A 50 -7.07 -13.38 -30.87
N LEU A 51 -7.92 -13.81 -29.94
CA LEU A 51 -8.09 -15.23 -29.59
C LEU A 51 -8.91 -16.03 -30.62
N GLY A 52 -9.79 -15.38 -31.37
CA GLY A 52 -10.69 -16.05 -32.31
C GLY A 52 -11.57 -17.11 -31.64
N GLN A 53 -11.71 -18.28 -32.29
CA GLN A 53 -12.47 -19.40 -31.76
C GLN A 53 -11.62 -20.26 -30.81
N LEU A 54 -12.12 -20.46 -29.60
CA LEU A 54 -11.57 -21.29 -28.55
C LEU A 54 -12.32 -22.62 -28.49
N LYS A 55 -11.57 -23.72 -28.50
CA LYS A 55 -12.08 -25.10 -28.33
C LYS A 55 -11.50 -25.82 -27.12
N SER A 56 -10.77 -25.08 -26.29
CA SER A 56 -10.22 -25.53 -25.02
C SER A 56 -10.21 -24.36 -24.05
N GLU A 57 -10.14 -24.68 -22.76
CA GLU A 57 -10.10 -23.70 -21.70
C GLU A 57 -8.93 -22.72 -21.85
N LYS A 58 -9.18 -21.45 -21.57
CA LYS A 58 -8.14 -20.42 -21.55
C LYS A 58 -8.34 -19.44 -20.41
N THR A 59 -7.31 -19.27 -19.58
CA THR A 59 -7.29 -18.29 -18.48
C THR A 59 -6.40 -17.10 -18.83
N ILE A 60 -6.92 -15.90 -18.65
CA ILE A 60 -6.22 -14.63 -18.90
C ILE A 60 -6.55 -13.68 -17.74
N ASP A 61 -5.53 -13.22 -17.03
CA ASP A 61 -5.66 -12.24 -15.94
C ASP A 61 -6.75 -12.60 -14.91
N GLY A 62 -6.87 -13.89 -14.55
CA GLY A 62 -7.84 -14.37 -13.56
C GLY A 62 -9.26 -14.65 -14.09
N LEU A 63 -9.53 -14.38 -15.37
CA LEU A 63 -10.75 -14.81 -16.05
C LEU A 63 -10.51 -16.09 -16.85
N THR A 64 -11.27 -17.14 -16.56
CA THR A 64 -11.20 -18.41 -17.31
C THR A 64 -12.36 -18.50 -18.29
N LEU A 65 -12.05 -18.70 -19.57
CA LEU A 65 -13.00 -18.98 -20.64
C LEU A 65 -13.12 -20.51 -20.80
N LEU A 66 -14.30 -21.05 -20.48
CA LEU A 66 -14.57 -22.50 -20.42
C LEU A 66 -15.14 -22.98 -21.76
N ALA A 67 -14.22 -23.22 -22.71
CA ALA A 67 -14.54 -23.79 -24.02
C ALA A 67 -14.06 -25.25 -24.12
N ASN A 68 -14.76 -26.05 -24.94
CA ASN A 68 -14.33 -27.39 -25.32
C ASN A 68 -14.70 -27.67 -26.79
N GLU A 69 -14.30 -28.84 -27.32
CA GLU A 69 -14.56 -29.21 -28.73
C GLU A 69 -16.06 -29.24 -29.08
N GLU A 70 -16.94 -29.52 -28.12
CA GLU A 70 -18.39 -29.61 -28.31
C GLU A 70 -19.11 -28.29 -28.00
N SER A 71 -18.43 -27.33 -27.35
CA SER A 71 -18.99 -26.07 -26.86
C SER A 71 -17.90 -25.00 -26.92
N SER A 72 -17.59 -24.56 -28.14
CA SER A 72 -16.57 -23.54 -28.40
C SER A 72 -17.04 -22.15 -27.99
N LEU A 73 -16.12 -21.31 -27.52
CA LEU A 73 -16.34 -19.87 -27.35
C LEU A 73 -15.67 -19.12 -28.49
N SER A 74 -16.20 -17.96 -28.88
CA SER A 74 -15.58 -17.14 -29.92
C SER A 74 -15.47 -15.69 -29.49
N ILE A 75 -14.30 -15.09 -29.71
CA ILE A 75 -14.15 -13.64 -29.70
C ILE A 75 -14.31 -13.14 -31.13
N LYS A 76 -15.23 -12.19 -31.34
CA LYS A 76 -15.52 -11.62 -32.68
C LYS A 76 -15.47 -10.10 -32.65
N ALA A 77 -15.22 -9.52 -33.82
CA ALA A 77 -15.38 -8.08 -34.01
C ALA A 77 -16.86 -7.71 -33.84
N GLU A 78 -17.13 -6.81 -32.91
CA GLU A 78 -18.48 -6.32 -32.60
C GLU A 78 -18.32 -4.96 -31.93
N GLU A 79 -19.02 -3.94 -32.42
CA GLU A 79 -18.88 -2.58 -31.93
C GLU A 79 -20.03 -2.18 -31.00
N ALA A 80 -19.69 -1.54 -29.88
CA ALA A 80 -20.66 -0.96 -28.97
C ALA A 80 -20.09 0.27 -28.26
N ASN A 81 -20.96 1.25 -27.97
CA ASN A 81 -20.59 2.42 -27.19
C ASN A 81 -21.50 2.50 -25.96
N VAL A 82 -20.92 2.39 -24.76
CA VAL A 82 -21.66 2.41 -23.49
C VAL A 82 -20.85 3.23 -22.49
N SER A 83 -21.47 4.23 -21.86
CA SER A 83 -20.86 5.07 -20.80
C SER A 83 -19.44 5.57 -21.13
N GLU A 84 -19.29 6.24 -22.28
CA GLU A 84 -18.03 6.80 -22.80
C GLU A 84 -16.94 5.76 -23.19
N SER A 85 -17.21 4.47 -23.05
CA SER A 85 -16.34 3.38 -23.49
C SER A 85 -16.74 2.88 -24.88
N ASN A 86 -15.74 2.73 -25.75
CA ASN A 86 -15.90 2.20 -27.10
C ASN A 86 -15.33 0.79 -27.15
N TYR A 87 -16.18 -0.18 -27.47
CA TYR A 87 -15.82 -1.58 -27.62
C TYR A 87 -15.73 -1.93 -29.11
N THR A 88 -14.73 -2.73 -29.47
CA THR A 88 -14.48 -3.20 -30.84
C THR A 88 -14.58 -4.72 -30.99
N SER A 89 -14.73 -5.44 -29.88
CA SER A 89 -14.84 -6.90 -29.87
C SER A 89 -15.65 -7.39 -28.68
N ALA A 90 -16.28 -8.55 -28.83
CA ALA A 90 -17.08 -9.21 -27.81
C ALA A 90 -16.78 -10.71 -27.73
N LEU A 91 -16.89 -11.27 -26.53
CA LEU A 91 -17.02 -12.71 -26.31
C LEU A 91 -18.46 -13.13 -26.59
N GLN A 92 -18.64 -14.08 -27.51
CA GLN A 92 -19.93 -14.71 -27.73
C GLN A 92 -20.11 -15.88 -26.77
N LEU A 93 -21.10 -15.77 -25.88
CA LEU A 93 -21.62 -16.87 -25.08
C LEU A 93 -22.79 -17.52 -25.82
N ASN A 94 -22.69 -18.82 -26.07
CA ASN A 94 -23.78 -19.55 -26.75
C ASN A 94 -24.88 -19.90 -25.75
N ALA A 95 -26.13 -19.86 -26.20
CA ALA A 95 -27.31 -20.27 -25.45
C ALA A 95 -27.16 -21.69 -24.89
N THR A 96 -27.86 -21.98 -23.80
CA THR A 96 -27.80 -23.25 -23.06
C THR A 96 -26.40 -23.57 -22.49
N GLY A 97 -25.60 -22.53 -22.22
CA GLY A 97 -24.36 -22.66 -21.47
C GLY A 97 -24.61 -23.16 -20.04
N SER A 98 -23.56 -23.65 -19.40
CA SER A 98 -23.58 -24.05 -17.99
C SER A 98 -22.22 -23.81 -17.35
N LYS A 99 -22.09 -24.03 -16.04
CA LYS A 99 -20.78 -23.91 -15.37
C LYS A 99 -19.66 -24.76 -15.98
N ASP A 100 -19.99 -25.80 -16.73
CA ASP A 100 -19.01 -26.74 -17.31
C ASP A 100 -18.78 -26.54 -18.82
N LYS A 101 -19.56 -25.68 -19.49
CA LYS A 101 -19.46 -25.47 -20.95
C LYS A 101 -19.97 -24.10 -21.41
N ALA A 102 -19.32 -23.55 -22.44
CA ALA A 102 -19.70 -22.29 -23.08
C ALA A 102 -19.94 -21.16 -22.07
N SER A 103 -19.05 -21.06 -21.10
CA SER A 103 -19.16 -20.17 -19.95
C SER A 103 -17.82 -19.52 -19.63
N LEU A 104 -17.83 -18.63 -18.66
CA LEU A 104 -16.62 -18.06 -18.09
C LEU A 104 -16.71 -18.12 -16.57
N LYS A 105 -15.56 -18.20 -15.90
CA LYS A 105 -15.49 -18.10 -14.44
C LYS A 105 -14.47 -17.06 -13.99
N PHE A 106 -14.75 -16.44 -12.86
CA PHE A 106 -13.87 -15.49 -12.19
C PHE A 106 -14.04 -15.61 -10.68
N SER A 107 -13.01 -15.19 -9.95
CA SER A 107 -13.07 -15.14 -8.48
C SER A 107 -13.87 -13.94 -8.00
N VAL A 108 -14.60 -14.15 -6.92
CA VAL A 108 -15.28 -13.11 -6.15
C VAL A 108 -14.89 -13.20 -4.67
N SER A 109 -14.95 -12.07 -4.00
CA SER A 109 -14.94 -11.95 -2.55
C SER A 109 -16.37 -11.88 -1.99
N ASP A 110 -16.47 -11.78 -0.66
CA ASP A 110 -17.68 -11.40 0.02
C ASP A 110 -18.14 -10.00 -0.42
N ASN A 111 -19.40 -9.91 -0.81
CA ASN A 111 -20.07 -8.67 -1.19
C ASN A 111 -19.51 -7.95 -2.43
N ASP A 112 -19.02 -8.66 -3.44
CA ASP A 112 -18.62 -8.03 -4.70
C ASP A 112 -19.82 -7.50 -5.52
N VAL A 113 -19.64 -6.37 -6.20
CA VAL A 113 -20.52 -5.83 -7.24
C VAL A 113 -19.96 -6.20 -8.60
N ILE A 114 -20.74 -6.94 -9.37
CA ILE A 114 -20.38 -7.44 -10.69
C ILE A 114 -21.13 -6.61 -11.73
N LYS A 115 -20.39 -5.94 -12.61
CA LYS A 115 -20.91 -5.17 -13.74
C LYS A 115 -20.53 -5.87 -15.02
N VAL A 116 -21.49 -6.06 -15.92
CA VAL A 116 -21.28 -6.70 -17.21
C VAL A 116 -21.87 -5.83 -18.30
N VAL A 117 -21.08 -5.50 -19.33
CA VAL A 117 -21.60 -4.83 -20.52
C VAL A 117 -21.87 -5.88 -21.58
N LEU A 118 -23.12 -6.00 -22.01
CA LEU A 118 -23.54 -7.05 -22.95
C LEU A 118 -24.77 -6.67 -23.76
N LYS A 119 -25.06 -7.48 -24.79
CA LYS A 119 -26.32 -7.47 -25.53
C LYS A 119 -26.75 -8.88 -25.95
N SER A 120 -28.04 -9.03 -26.25
CA SER A 120 -28.56 -10.16 -27.01
C SER A 120 -28.03 -10.13 -28.44
N THR A 121 -27.67 -11.30 -28.98
CA THR A 121 -27.37 -11.45 -30.40
C THR A 121 -28.63 -11.52 -31.26
N SER A 122 -29.80 -11.77 -30.65
CA SER A 122 -31.09 -11.68 -31.33
C SER A 122 -31.41 -10.22 -31.67
N GLN A 123 -32.05 -10.00 -32.81
CA GLN A 123 -32.47 -8.66 -33.24
C GLN A 123 -33.81 -8.24 -32.62
N THR A 124 -34.55 -9.18 -32.02
CA THR A 124 -35.91 -8.96 -31.51
C THR A 124 -36.10 -9.41 -30.08
N ASP A 125 -35.34 -10.40 -29.63
CA ASP A 125 -35.55 -11.03 -28.32
C ASP A 125 -34.47 -10.62 -27.32
N GLU A 126 -34.92 -10.31 -26.11
CA GLU A 126 -34.02 -10.18 -24.98
C GLU A 126 -33.46 -11.56 -24.60
N GLY A 127 -32.26 -11.56 -24.01
CA GLY A 127 -31.60 -12.75 -23.51
C GLY A 127 -31.38 -12.74 -22.02
N HIS A 128 -31.00 -13.88 -21.45
CA HIS A 128 -30.68 -13.97 -20.03
C HIS A 128 -29.25 -14.45 -19.81
N LEU A 129 -28.48 -13.60 -19.14
CA LEU A 129 -27.17 -13.95 -18.59
C LEU A 129 -27.37 -14.55 -17.20
N VAL A 130 -27.00 -15.81 -17.03
CA VAL A 130 -27.03 -16.48 -15.74
C VAL A 130 -25.71 -16.21 -15.02
N LEU A 131 -25.81 -15.88 -13.74
CA LEU A 131 -24.69 -15.91 -12.80
C LEU A 131 -24.92 -17.06 -11.82
N ALA A 132 -23.96 -17.97 -11.70
CA ALA A 132 -24.08 -19.19 -10.89
C ALA A 132 -22.86 -19.41 -9.98
N ASP A 133 -23.05 -20.15 -8.89
CA ASP A 133 -22.00 -20.51 -7.95
C ASP A 133 -21.15 -21.72 -8.39
N SER A 134 -20.16 -22.09 -7.57
CA SER A 134 -19.27 -23.25 -7.80
C SER A 134 -19.99 -24.60 -7.92
N GLN A 135 -21.17 -24.73 -7.32
CA GLN A 135 -21.99 -25.93 -7.43
C GLN A 135 -22.84 -25.94 -8.70
N GLY A 136 -22.90 -24.81 -9.42
CA GLY A 136 -23.72 -24.63 -10.63
C GLY A 136 -25.16 -24.23 -10.29
N GLN A 137 -25.41 -23.71 -9.10
CA GLN A 137 -26.71 -23.13 -8.73
C GLN A 137 -26.81 -21.70 -9.27
N ASP A 138 -27.86 -21.42 -10.04
CA ASP A 138 -28.20 -20.07 -10.50
C ASP A 138 -28.42 -19.13 -9.30
N LEU A 139 -27.60 -18.08 -9.19
CA LEU A 139 -27.74 -17.01 -8.20
C LEU A 139 -28.68 -15.90 -8.71
N THR A 140 -28.59 -15.58 -9.99
CA THR A 140 -29.48 -14.63 -10.66
C THR A 140 -29.53 -14.85 -12.18
N ASN A 141 -30.53 -14.25 -12.83
CA ASN A 141 -30.64 -14.16 -14.29
C ASN A 141 -30.79 -12.68 -14.67
N LEU A 142 -29.77 -12.10 -15.30
CA LEU A 142 -29.74 -10.70 -15.71
C LEU A 142 -30.22 -10.57 -17.17
N THR A 143 -31.18 -9.69 -17.41
CA THR A 143 -31.74 -9.45 -18.75
C THR A 143 -30.77 -8.65 -19.62
N ALA A 144 -30.47 -9.17 -20.81
CA ALA A 144 -29.67 -8.52 -21.84
C ALA A 144 -30.57 -8.07 -22.99
N GLY A 145 -30.70 -6.75 -23.18
CA GLY A 145 -31.45 -6.18 -24.29
C GLY A 145 -30.76 -6.35 -25.64
N VAL A 146 -31.45 -6.02 -26.73
CA VAL A 146 -30.90 -6.03 -28.11
C VAL A 146 -29.87 -4.92 -28.37
N GLN A 147 -29.80 -3.92 -27.48
CA GLN A 147 -28.75 -2.88 -27.47
C GLN A 147 -27.78 -3.13 -26.31
N ALA A 148 -26.50 -2.86 -26.55
CA ALA A 148 -25.47 -3.00 -25.52
C ALA A 148 -25.75 -2.07 -24.33
N SER A 149 -25.76 -2.63 -23.14
CA SER A 149 -25.96 -1.91 -21.89
C SER A 149 -25.19 -2.59 -20.75
N GLU A 150 -24.94 -1.84 -19.68
CA GLU A 150 -24.40 -2.39 -18.45
C GLU A 150 -25.54 -2.98 -17.61
N VAL A 151 -25.33 -4.20 -17.13
CA VAL A 151 -26.14 -4.82 -16.08
C VAL A 151 -25.26 -5.00 -14.84
N THR A 152 -25.87 -4.89 -13.67
CA THR A 152 -25.15 -4.97 -12.39
C THR A 152 -25.81 -5.99 -11.47
N TYR A 153 -24.99 -6.74 -10.75
CA TYR A 153 -25.43 -7.63 -9.68
C TYR A 153 -24.52 -7.49 -8.46
N THR A 154 -25.11 -7.30 -7.28
CA THR A 154 -24.39 -7.37 -6.01
C THR A 154 -24.42 -8.80 -5.52
N TYR A 155 -23.27 -9.46 -5.55
CA TYR A 155 -23.08 -10.78 -4.95
C TYR A 155 -23.12 -10.67 -3.43
N SER A 156 -23.73 -11.64 -2.75
CA SER A 156 -23.76 -11.74 -1.29
C SER A 156 -23.58 -13.21 -0.90
N GLY A 157 -22.32 -13.61 -0.77
CA GLY A 157 -21.90 -14.98 -0.45
C GLY A 157 -20.43 -15.03 -0.05
N GLU A 158 -19.92 -16.22 0.27
CA GLU A 158 -18.52 -16.38 0.65
C GLU A 158 -17.58 -16.20 -0.55
N ALA A 159 -16.31 -15.87 -0.28
CA ALA A 159 -15.30 -15.80 -1.34
C ALA A 159 -15.21 -17.14 -2.09
N GLY A 160 -15.21 -17.07 -3.43
CA GLY A 160 -15.33 -18.25 -4.26
C GLY A 160 -15.23 -17.94 -5.75
N GLU A 161 -15.70 -18.88 -6.57
CA GLU A 161 -15.76 -18.72 -8.02
C GLU A 161 -17.22 -18.58 -8.45
N LEU A 162 -17.48 -17.60 -9.31
CA LEU A 162 -18.76 -17.48 -10.01
C LEU A 162 -18.59 -17.76 -11.49
N TYR A 163 -19.69 -18.20 -12.09
CA TYR A 163 -19.78 -18.58 -13.49
C TYR A 163 -20.82 -17.71 -14.19
N LEU A 164 -20.49 -17.24 -15.40
CA LEU A 164 -21.43 -16.58 -16.29
C LEU A 164 -21.67 -17.42 -17.54
N TYR A 165 -22.94 -17.61 -17.89
CA TYR A 165 -23.34 -18.29 -19.12
C TYR A 165 -24.68 -17.79 -19.67
N ALA A 166 -24.86 -17.92 -20.98
CA ALA A 166 -26.12 -17.55 -21.63
C ALA A 166 -27.16 -18.67 -21.50
N LYS A 167 -28.38 -18.32 -21.10
CA LYS A 167 -29.44 -19.30 -20.84
C LYS A 167 -30.18 -19.75 -22.10
N ASP A 168 -30.67 -18.79 -22.87
CA ASP A 168 -31.73 -19.00 -23.86
C ASP A 168 -31.41 -18.46 -25.25
N VAL A 169 -30.72 -17.32 -25.35
CA VAL A 169 -30.20 -16.76 -26.60
C VAL A 169 -28.70 -16.51 -26.48
N ASP A 170 -27.98 -16.52 -27.61
CA ASP A 170 -26.55 -16.20 -27.57
C ASP A 170 -26.37 -14.72 -27.17
N LEU A 171 -25.34 -14.44 -26.37
CA LEU A 171 -25.04 -13.10 -25.85
C LEU A 171 -23.65 -12.65 -26.31
N ASP A 172 -23.53 -11.37 -26.65
CA ASP A 172 -22.25 -10.71 -26.88
C ASP A 172 -21.86 -9.93 -25.63
N LEU A 173 -20.81 -10.38 -24.94
CA LEU A 173 -20.24 -9.72 -23.75
C LEU A 173 -19.03 -8.87 -24.17
N PHE A 174 -19.07 -7.59 -23.83
CA PHE A 174 -18.03 -6.61 -24.16
C PHE A 174 -17.03 -6.40 -23.01
N SER A 175 -17.52 -6.40 -21.77
CA SER A 175 -16.68 -6.31 -20.59
C SER A 175 -17.33 -6.90 -19.35
N ILE A 176 -16.48 -7.25 -18.38
CA ILE A 176 -16.87 -7.65 -17.03
C ILE A 176 -16.00 -6.86 -16.06
N GLN A 177 -16.60 -6.34 -15.00
CA GLN A 177 -15.92 -5.70 -13.90
C GLN A 177 -16.45 -6.26 -12.58
N VAL A 178 -15.57 -6.64 -11.68
CA VAL A 178 -15.88 -7.10 -10.33
C VAL A 178 -15.29 -6.09 -9.37
N GLU A 179 -16.13 -5.48 -8.54
CA GLU A 179 -15.75 -4.46 -7.55
C GLU A 179 -16.07 -5.01 -6.16
N SER A 180 -15.06 -5.26 -5.34
CA SER A 180 -15.31 -5.67 -3.97
C SER A 180 -15.94 -4.54 -3.17
N THR A 181 -17.06 -4.84 -2.49
CA THR A 181 -17.63 -3.93 -1.49
C THR A 181 -17.46 -4.52 -0.09
N PRO A 182 -17.25 -3.72 0.95
CA PRO A 182 -17.02 -4.25 2.29
C PRO A 182 -18.30 -4.88 2.83
N SER A 183 -18.21 -6.12 3.34
CA SER A 183 -19.26 -6.72 4.15
C SER A 183 -19.24 -6.14 5.58
N ASP A 184 -20.34 -5.48 5.97
CA ASP A 184 -20.76 -5.41 7.36
C ASP A 184 -21.51 -6.71 7.62
N ASP A 185 -20.99 -7.63 8.44
CA ASP A 185 -21.84 -8.75 8.86
C ASP A 185 -21.77 -9.15 10.33
N ALA A 186 -22.98 -9.44 10.79
CA ALA A 186 -23.41 -9.63 12.15
C ALA A 186 -23.12 -11.06 12.65
N VAL A 187 -23.04 -11.15 13.97
CA VAL A 187 -22.84 -12.35 14.78
C VAL A 187 -23.97 -13.36 14.58
N SER A 188 -23.66 -14.64 14.31
CA SER A 188 -24.36 -15.77 14.96
C SER A 188 -23.64 -17.12 14.85
N GLU A 189 -23.31 -17.64 16.03
CA GLU A 189 -23.37 -19.02 16.55
C GLU A 189 -22.66 -20.22 15.88
N SER A 190 -21.82 -20.81 16.73
CA SER A 190 -21.13 -22.10 16.69
C SER A 190 -22.03 -23.33 16.53
N GLN A 191 -21.50 -24.37 15.88
CA GLN A 191 -21.52 -25.74 16.41
C GLN A 191 -20.26 -26.53 16.00
N SER A 192 -19.73 -27.27 16.97
CA SER A 192 -18.61 -28.20 16.87
C SER A 192 -18.98 -29.52 16.21
N SER A 193 -18.01 -30.20 15.59
CA SER A 193 -17.76 -31.63 15.89
C SER A 193 -16.38 -32.07 15.43
N ASP A 194 -15.72 -32.84 16.30
CA ASP A 194 -14.49 -33.61 16.09
C ASP A 194 -14.64 -34.66 14.98
N ALA A 195 -13.55 -34.94 14.25
CA ALA A 195 -13.06 -36.30 14.04
C ALA A 195 -11.66 -36.34 13.38
N THR A 196 -10.72 -36.91 14.11
CA THR A 196 -9.47 -37.56 13.71
C THR A 196 -9.60 -38.50 12.49
N SER A 197 -8.62 -38.50 11.57
CA SER A 197 -7.82 -39.70 11.25
C SER A 197 -6.62 -39.37 10.34
N SER A 198 -5.54 -40.11 10.55
CA SER A 198 -4.30 -40.12 9.78
C SER A 198 -4.45 -40.70 8.37
N SER A 199 -3.64 -40.22 7.43
CA SER A 199 -2.84 -41.11 6.56
C SER A 199 -1.88 -40.30 5.70
N SER A 200 -0.62 -40.66 5.80
CA SER A 200 0.47 -40.38 4.88
C SER A 200 0.23 -41.00 3.51
N GLU A 201 0.43 -40.25 2.43
CA GLU A 201 0.88 -40.80 1.15
C GLU A 201 1.59 -39.73 0.31
N THR A 202 2.71 -40.17 -0.24
CA THR A 202 3.63 -39.47 -1.14
C THR A 202 3.08 -39.51 -2.57
N THR A 203 3.01 -38.36 -3.23
CA THR A 203 2.87 -38.29 -4.70
C THR A 203 3.83 -37.25 -5.25
N GLU A 204 4.75 -37.72 -6.09
CA GLU A 204 5.64 -36.90 -6.89
C GLU A 204 4.81 -36.01 -7.83
N VAL A 205 5.12 -34.71 -7.89
CA VAL A 205 4.46 -33.76 -8.78
C VAL A 205 5.40 -33.38 -9.91
N ASP A 206 4.89 -33.63 -11.11
CA ASP A 206 5.42 -33.34 -12.43
C ASP A 206 5.75 -31.84 -12.62
N LEU A 207 6.93 -31.58 -13.17
CA LEU A 207 7.54 -30.26 -13.32
C LEU A 207 7.15 -29.64 -14.67
N SER A 208 5.97 -29.05 -14.76
CA SER A 208 5.74 -27.99 -15.74
C SER A 208 4.59 -27.06 -15.34
N GLN A 209 4.84 -25.75 -15.50
CA GLN A 209 3.90 -24.63 -15.41
C GLN A 209 3.67 -24.04 -14.01
N THR A 210 4.48 -23.04 -13.66
CA THR A 210 4.26 -22.11 -12.55
C THR A 210 4.52 -20.69 -13.04
N GLU A 211 3.52 -20.04 -13.63
CA GLU A 211 3.48 -18.57 -13.78
C GLU A 211 2.03 -18.07 -13.69
N SER A 212 1.59 -17.85 -12.45
CA SER A 212 0.58 -16.85 -12.02
C SER A 212 0.07 -17.21 -10.62
N ALA A 213 0.98 -17.21 -9.64
CA ALA A 213 0.54 -17.05 -8.26
C ALA A 213 0.21 -15.57 -8.05
N ASP A 214 -0.85 -15.29 -7.29
CA ASP A 214 -0.97 -14.03 -6.58
C ASP A 214 0.31 -13.84 -5.73
N GLU A 215 1.23 -12.98 -6.21
CA GLU A 215 2.57 -12.80 -5.62
C GLU A 215 2.53 -12.18 -4.20
N SER A 216 1.35 -11.89 -3.66
CA SER A 216 1.18 -11.52 -2.26
C SER A 216 1.36 -12.70 -1.29
N LEU A 217 1.11 -13.94 -1.75
CA LEU A 217 1.15 -15.18 -0.95
C LEU A 217 2.08 -16.23 -1.57
N ILE A 218 3.38 -15.94 -1.62
CA ILE A 218 4.38 -16.93 -2.06
C ILE A 218 4.59 -17.95 -0.94
N SER A 219 4.08 -19.17 -1.11
CA SER A 219 4.35 -20.25 -0.16
C SER A 219 5.83 -20.65 -0.18
N SER A 220 6.33 -21.18 0.93
CA SER A 220 7.74 -21.57 1.06
C SER A 220 8.18 -22.62 0.03
N SER A 221 7.24 -23.42 -0.51
CA SER A 221 7.48 -24.42 -1.56
C SER A 221 7.56 -23.80 -2.96
N LEU A 222 6.71 -22.82 -3.30
CA LEU A 222 6.77 -22.11 -4.58
C LEU A 222 8.05 -21.28 -4.75
N ALA A 223 8.56 -20.72 -3.64
CA ALA A 223 9.82 -19.99 -3.63
C ALA A 223 11.04 -20.87 -3.99
N ALA A 224 10.98 -22.17 -3.74
CA ALA A 224 12.11 -23.08 -3.94
C ALA A 224 12.22 -23.61 -5.39
N SER A 225 11.12 -23.62 -6.16
CA SER A 225 11.09 -24.18 -7.51
C SER A 225 11.60 -23.21 -8.59
N ASN A 226 11.40 -21.88 -8.41
CA ASN A 226 11.62 -20.87 -9.47
C ASN A 226 12.60 -19.75 -9.09
N GLY A 227 13.40 -19.92 -8.03
CA GLY A 227 14.34 -18.88 -7.59
C GLY A 227 15.23 -19.29 -6.44
N ALA A 228 16.19 -18.44 -6.09
CA ALA A 228 17.06 -18.67 -4.94
C ALA A 228 16.39 -18.19 -3.66
N THR A 229 16.19 -19.08 -2.68
CA THR A 229 15.72 -18.70 -1.35
C THR A 229 16.91 -18.36 -0.44
N VAL A 230 16.83 -17.25 0.29
CA VAL A 230 17.89 -16.75 1.17
C VAL A 230 17.33 -16.30 2.53
N SER A 231 18.13 -16.47 3.58
CA SER A 231 17.82 -16.02 4.95
C SER A 231 18.99 -15.33 5.65
N THR A 232 20.10 -15.11 4.92
CA THR A 232 21.29 -14.40 5.42
C THR A 232 21.73 -13.33 4.44
N TYR A 233 22.43 -12.31 4.94
CA TYR A 233 22.93 -11.20 4.12
C TYR A 233 23.94 -11.67 3.05
N ASN A 234 24.81 -12.62 3.39
CA ASN A 234 25.78 -13.15 2.44
C ASN A 234 25.13 -13.99 1.33
N ASP A 235 24.11 -14.77 1.67
CA ASP A 235 23.35 -15.55 0.68
C ASP A 235 22.56 -14.62 -0.23
N LEU A 236 21.92 -13.58 0.32
CA LEU A 236 21.21 -12.57 -0.45
C LEU A 236 22.12 -11.91 -1.49
N ARG A 237 23.29 -11.39 -1.08
CA ARG A 237 24.26 -10.80 -2.03
C ARG A 237 24.74 -11.79 -3.07
N SER A 238 24.99 -13.04 -2.67
CA SER A 238 25.45 -14.09 -3.58
C SER A 238 24.37 -14.47 -4.60
N ALA A 239 23.11 -14.55 -4.17
CA ALA A 239 21.96 -14.84 -5.02
C ALA A 239 21.69 -13.72 -6.02
N ILE A 240 21.74 -12.45 -5.58
CA ILE A 240 21.64 -11.28 -6.47
C ILE A 240 22.72 -11.34 -7.54
N SER A 241 23.98 -11.52 -7.16
CA SER A 241 25.09 -11.58 -8.13
C SER A 241 24.95 -12.74 -9.12
N LYS A 242 24.40 -13.88 -8.69
CA LYS A 242 24.10 -15.02 -9.58
C LYS A 242 22.98 -14.67 -10.56
N ALA A 243 21.88 -14.07 -10.10
CA ALA A 243 20.76 -13.66 -10.96
C ALA A 243 21.19 -12.60 -11.99
N GLU A 244 21.98 -11.60 -11.58
CA GLU A 244 22.53 -10.59 -12.50
C GLU A 244 23.42 -11.20 -13.59
N LYS A 245 24.22 -12.23 -13.24
CA LYS A 245 25.07 -12.96 -14.22
C LYS A 245 24.25 -13.82 -15.17
N ALA A 246 23.11 -14.33 -14.71
CA ALA A 246 22.17 -15.09 -15.52
C ALA A 246 21.29 -14.21 -16.44
N GLY A 247 21.33 -12.88 -16.27
CA GLY A 247 20.51 -11.93 -17.02
C GLY A 247 19.08 -11.77 -16.49
N GLY A 248 18.82 -12.27 -15.28
CA GLY A 248 17.52 -12.21 -14.61
C GLY A 248 17.35 -13.31 -13.57
N GLY A 249 16.32 -13.17 -12.74
CA GLY A 249 15.92 -14.21 -11.79
C GLY A 249 15.25 -13.68 -10.55
N LYS A 250 14.60 -14.58 -9.82
CA LYS A 250 13.92 -14.29 -8.54
C LYS A 250 14.81 -14.71 -7.36
N VAL A 251 14.93 -13.81 -6.39
CA VAL A 251 15.59 -14.03 -5.09
C VAL A 251 14.55 -13.86 -4.00
N TYR A 252 14.21 -14.95 -3.34
CA TYR A 252 13.21 -14.99 -2.27
C TYR A 252 13.86 -14.82 -0.91
N VAL A 253 13.48 -13.78 -0.19
CA VAL A 253 13.96 -13.49 1.16
C VAL A 253 13.00 -14.13 2.16
N LYS A 254 13.51 -14.98 3.08
CA LYS A 254 12.71 -15.66 4.10
C LYS A 254 13.14 -15.31 5.52
N GLY A 255 12.24 -15.57 6.45
CA GLY A 255 12.44 -15.38 7.88
C GLY A 255 12.04 -13.98 8.33
N ASN A 256 12.08 -13.76 9.63
CA ASN A 256 11.62 -12.49 10.19
C ASN A 256 12.60 -11.35 9.89
N LYS A 257 13.91 -11.62 9.98
CA LYS A 257 14.94 -10.58 9.93
C LYS A 257 16.27 -11.10 9.37
N ILE A 258 16.85 -10.35 8.44
CA ILE A 258 18.22 -10.49 7.94
C ILE A 258 19.05 -9.31 8.47
N ALA A 259 20.06 -9.63 9.26
CA ALA A 259 21.03 -8.64 9.74
C ALA A 259 22.00 -8.26 8.61
N CYS A 260 21.88 -7.04 8.10
CA CYS A 260 22.72 -6.45 7.08
C CYS A 260 23.86 -5.64 7.72
N ASP A 261 25.11 -5.88 7.31
CA ASP A 261 26.28 -5.16 7.82
C ASP A 261 26.89 -4.16 6.82
N GLY A 262 26.26 -4.02 5.66
CA GLY A 262 26.62 -3.09 4.59
C GLY A 262 25.53 -2.93 3.54
N GLN A 263 25.80 -2.07 2.55
CA GLN A 263 24.89 -1.78 1.44
C GLN A 263 24.56 -3.01 0.59
N ILE A 264 23.30 -3.14 0.17
CA ILE A 264 22.87 -4.02 -0.92
C ILE A 264 22.94 -3.21 -2.21
N ALA A 265 23.87 -3.57 -3.11
CA ALA A 265 24.09 -2.85 -4.36
C ALA A 265 23.48 -3.59 -5.56
N LEU A 266 22.53 -2.94 -6.24
CA LEU A 266 21.84 -3.40 -7.44
C LEU A 266 22.28 -2.53 -8.62
N SER A 267 23.30 -2.97 -9.36
CA SER A 267 24.07 -2.09 -10.25
C SER A 267 24.06 -2.48 -11.73
N LYS A 268 23.48 -3.63 -12.08
CA LYS A 268 23.46 -4.15 -13.44
C LYS A 268 22.37 -3.47 -14.26
N ALA A 269 22.70 -2.97 -15.45
CA ALA A 269 21.70 -2.52 -16.42
C ALA A 269 20.96 -3.72 -17.02
N ASN A 270 19.64 -3.59 -17.18
CA ASN A 270 18.70 -4.59 -17.67
C ASN A 270 18.81 -5.90 -16.89
N ALA A 271 18.84 -5.80 -15.57
CA ALA A 271 19.09 -6.92 -14.68
C ALA A 271 17.97 -7.96 -14.74
N ASN A 272 16.70 -7.53 -14.83
CA ASN A 272 15.52 -8.39 -14.72
C ASN A 272 15.54 -9.25 -13.43
N VAL A 273 16.08 -8.68 -12.36
CA VAL A 273 16.26 -9.34 -11.07
C VAL A 273 15.19 -8.87 -10.09
N GLN A 274 14.53 -9.81 -9.43
CA GLN A 274 13.47 -9.54 -8.46
C GLN A 274 13.89 -10.02 -7.08
N LEU A 275 13.82 -9.13 -6.09
CA LEU A 275 14.02 -9.44 -4.67
C LEU A 275 12.64 -9.41 -4.02
N ILE A 276 12.16 -10.57 -3.58
CA ILE A 276 10.79 -10.74 -3.10
C ILE A 276 10.82 -11.30 -1.69
N GLY A 277 10.28 -10.59 -0.72
CA GLY A 277 10.05 -11.14 0.61
C GLY A 277 8.92 -12.15 0.62
N VAL A 278 9.16 -13.27 1.29
CA VAL A 278 8.18 -14.33 1.52
C VAL A 278 7.42 -14.00 2.80
N GLN A 279 6.10 -13.87 2.71
CA GLN A 279 5.27 -13.61 3.88
C GLN A 279 5.39 -14.77 4.89
N ASN A 280 5.58 -14.41 6.16
CA ASN A 280 5.59 -15.37 7.26
C ASN A 280 4.15 -15.82 7.57
N ALA A 281 4.02 -16.95 8.28
CA ALA A 281 2.71 -17.53 8.61
C ALA A 281 1.81 -16.61 9.46
N ASP A 282 2.40 -15.65 10.19
CA ASP A 282 1.66 -14.66 10.97
C ASP A 282 1.24 -13.42 10.16
N GLY A 283 1.56 -13.39 8.86
CA GLY A 283 1.29 -12.30 7.93
C GLY A 283 2.39 -11.23 7.86
N SER A 284 3.44 -11.33 8.68
CA SER A 284 4.57 -10.40 8.65
C SER A 284 5.48 -10.64 7.44
N TYR A 285 6.28 -9.63 7.07
CA TYR A 285 7.26 -9.71 5.99
C TYR A 285 8.71 -9.60 6.51
N PRO A 286 9.69 -10.16 5.78
CA PRO A 286 11.09 -10.12 6.17
C PRO A 286 11.66 -8.70 6.27
N GLU A 287 12.40 -8.46 7.35
CA GLU A 287 13.15 -7.24 7.61
C GLU A 287 14.59 -7.36 7.09
N LEU A 288 15.01 -6.42 6.24
CA LEU A 288 16.40 -6.13 5.96
C LEU A 288 16.86 -5.08 6.98
N ASP A 289 17.45 -5.55 8.08
CA ASP A 289 17.83 -4.72 9.22
C ASP A 289 19.30 -4.31 9.14
N PHE A 290 19.54 -3.03 8.89
CA PHE A 290 20.87 -2.45 8.73
C PHE A 290 21.45 -1.89 10.04
N SER A 291 20.92 -2.25 11.22
CA SER A 291 21.42 -1.79 12.52
C SER A 291 22.94 -1.97 12.70
N ASN A 292 23.50 -3.11 12.26
CA ASN A 292 24.94 -3.36 12.29
C ASN A 292 25.73 -2.39 11.38
N PHE A 293 25.11 -1.95 10.29
CA PHE A 293 25.69 -0.95 9.40
C PHE A 293 25.57 0.46 10.02
N MET A 294 24.40 0.83 10.53
CA MET A 294 24.16 2.13 11.18
C MET A 294 25.07 2.36 12.38
N ALA A 295 25.35 1.33 13.18
CA ALA A 295 26.26 1.42 14.33
C ALA A 295 27.63 2.04 13.97
N LYS A 296 28.07 1.89 12.72
CA LYS A 296 29.34 2.45 12.22
C LYS A 296 29.27 3.96 11.97
N TYR A 297 28.09 4.59 11.98
CA TYR A 297 27.85 6.00 11.64
C TYR A 297 27.19 6.82 12.76
N ILE A 298 26.94 6.23 13.93
CA ILE A 298 26.35 6.95 15.06
C ILE A 298 27.19 8.18 15.41
N GLY A 299 26.54 9.36 15.37
CA GLY A 299 27.12 10.63 15.77
C GLY A 299 28.18 11.20 14.83
N LYS A 300 28.14 10.82 13.55
CA LYS A 300 28.97 11.41 12.47
C LYS A 300 28.21 11.37 11.14
N ALA A 301 28.72 12.10 10.15
CA ALA A 301 28.15 12.11 8.80
C ALA A 301 28.16 10.72 8.16
N SER A 302 27.10 10.41 7.41
CA SER A 302 27.02 9.28 6.49
C SER A 302 27.90 9.52 5.26
N SER A 303 27.90 8.58 4.32
CA SER A 303 28.59 8.69 3.04
C SER A 303 27.71 8.14 1.92
N ASP A 304 28.05 8.40 0.65
CA ASP A 304 27.26 7.91 -0.50
C ASP A 304 27.10 6.37 -0.56
N ALA A 305 28.04 5.65 0.06
CA ALA A 305 28.02 4.19 0.18
C ALA A 305 27.24 3.67 1.41
N ALA A 306 26.73 4.57 2.26
CA ALA A 306 26.05 4.26 3.52
C ALA A 306 24.54 4.00 3.37
N VAL A 307 24.03 3.94 2.14
CA VAL A 307 22.62 3.59 1.85
C VAL A 307 22.36 2.11 2.10
N GLY A 308 21.15 1.78 2.58
CA GLY A 308 20.69 0.40 2.79
C GLY A 308 20.63 -0.39 1.48
N VAL A 309 19.70 -0.02 0.59
CA VAL A 309 19.58 -0.58 -0.76
C VAL A 309 19.84 0.47 -1.83
N ARG A 310 20.89 0.26 -2.61
CA ARG A 310 21.33 1.13 -3.70
C ARG A 310 20.90 0.53 -5.04
N ILE A 311 20.08 1.24 -5.81
CA ILE A 311 19.76 0.85 -7.19
C ILE A 311 20.41 1.83 -8.17
N SER A 312 21.44 1.38 -8.87
CA SER A 312 22.10 2.15 -9.94
C SER A 312 21.96 1.49 -11.32
N GLY A 313 21.47 0.25 -11.38
CA GLY A 313 21.09 -0.43 -12.61
C GLY A 313 19.59 -0.35 -12.92
N SER A 314 19.14 -1.08 -13.95
CA SER A 314 17.75 -1.03 -14.46
C SER A 314 17.06 -2.39 -14.43
N ASN A 315 15.72 -2.37 -14.44
CA ASN A 315 14.85 -3.55 -14.40
C ASN A 315 15.04 -4.42 -13.14
N TYR A 316 15.21 -3.78 -11.98
CA TYR A 316 15.09 -4.45 -10.68
C TYR A 316 13.67 -4.34 -10.14
N THR A 317 13.20 -5.38 -9.45
CA THR A 317 12.00 -5.33 -8.60
C THR A 317 12.39 -5.59 -7.15
N LEU A 318 11.97 -4.72 -6.24
CA LEU A 318 11.97 -4.97 -4.79
C LEU A 318 10.52 -5.05 -4.35
N GLN A 319 10.15 -6.15 -3.69
CA GLN A 319 8.78 -6.39 -3.32
C GLN A 319 8.66 -7.11 -1.99
N ASN A 320 7.62 -6.80 -1.21
CA ASN A 320 7.26 -7.52 0.01
C ASN A 320 8.36 -7.48 1.09
N LEU A 321 9.06 -6.35 1.25
CA LEU A 321 10.21 -6.23 2.15
C LEU A 321 10.06 -5.05 3.10
N ILE A 322 10.63 -5.19 4.30
CA ILE A 322 10.82 -4.10 5.25
C ILE A 322 12.30 -3.72 5.22
N ILE A 323 12.60 -2.44 5.01
CA ILE A 323 13.96 -1.90 4.97
C ILE A 323 14.10 -0.91 6.12
N GLU A 324 14.99 -1.23 7.06
CA GLU A 324 15.14 -0.42 8.27
C GLU A 324 16.56 -0.25 8.74
N HIS A 325 16.77 0.83 9.49
CA HIS A 325 18.02 1.12 10.16
C HIS A 325 19.23 1.32 9.21
N ALA A 326 19.02 1.84 8.00
CA ALA A 326 20.14 2.24 7.16
C ALA A 326 20.86 3.49 7.74
N PRO A 327 22.21 3.57 7.66
CA PRO A 327 22.94 4.76 8.11
C PRO A 327 22.69 6.04 7.30
N ASP A 328 22.11 5.88 6.11
CA ASP A 328 21.68 6.91 5.17
C ASP A 328 20.28 6.51 4.66
N ASN A 329 19.94 6.72 3.39
CA ASN A 329 18.61 6.34 2.89
C ASN A 329 18.35 4.84 3.05
N GLY A 330 17.08 4.49 3.31
CA GLY A 330 16.63 3.10 3.26
C GLY A 330 16.84 2.52 1.86
N ILE A 331 16.24 3.18 0.86
CA ILE A 331 16.39 2.86 -0.57
C ILE A 331 16.81 4.13 -1.31
N GLN A 332 17.86 4.06 -2.14
CA GLN A 332 18.19 5.17 -3.05
C GLN A 332 18.43 4.66 -4.48
N ILE A 333 17.54 5.07 -5.39
CA ILE A 333 17.60 4.83 -6.84
C ILE A 333 18.35 6.01 -7.48
N LYS A 334 19.55 5.75 -8.01
CA LYS A 334 20.50 6.79 -8.38
C LYS A 334 21.23 6.48 -9.69
N GLY A 335 21.22 7.47 -10.59
CA GLY A 335 22.05 7.46 -11.79
C GLY A 335 21.24 7.31 -13.08
N LYS A 336 21.83 7.75 -14.19
CA LYS A 336 21.21 7.72 -15.54
C LYS A 336 21.01 6.31 -16.11
N THR A 337 21.56 5.29 -15.46
CA THR A 337 21.33 3.87 -15.78
C THR A 337 20.24 3.26 -14.92
N ALA A 338 19.74 3.99 -13.89
CA ALA A 338 18.73 3.53 -12.96
C ALA A 338 17.31 3.73 -13.50
N GLY A 339 17.01 2.98 -14.56
CA GLY A 339 15.75 3.03 -15.31
C GLY A 339 14.80 1.88 -15.00
N ASN A 340 13.49 2.10 -15.10
CA ASN A 340 12.48 1.02 -15.13
C ASN A 340 12.55 0.05 -13.93
N ASN A 341 12.89 0.55 -12.74
CA ASN A 341 12.87 -0.28 -11.53
C ASN A 341 11.49 -0.18 -10.85
N LYS A 342 11.10 -1.24 -10.13
CA LYS A 342 9.88 -1.29 -9.33
C LYS A 342 10.22 -1.48 -7.85
N VAL A 343 9.64 -0.66 -6.98
CA VAL A 343 9.62 -0.89 -5.53
C VAL A 343 8.15 -0.96 -5.14
N SER A 344 7.69 -2.12 -4.68
CA SER A 344 6.27 -2.32 -4.39
C SER A 344 5.96 -3.09 -3.14
N ASN A 345 4.92 -2.71 -2.40
CA ASN A 345 4.52 -3.39 -1.17
C ASN A 345 5.70 -3.48 -0.19
N CYS A 346 6.26 -2.33 0.19
CA CYS A 346 7.43 -2.25 1.06
C CYS A 346 7.20 -1.27 2.23
N ILE A 347 7.86 -1.53 3.35
CA ILE A 347 8.01 -0.57 4.46
C ILE A 347 9.45 -0.06 4.46
N VAL A 348 9.64 1.26 4.60
CA VAL A 348 10.95 1.91 4.75
C VAL A 348 10.94 2.80 5.98
N ARG A 349 11.60 2.37 7.06
CA ARG A 349 11.47 3.04 8.37
C ARG A 349 12.76 3.10 9.16
N TYR A 350 12.84 4.00 10.13
CA TYR A 350 13.97 4.11 11.07
C TYR A 350 15.34 4.30 10.38
N ASN A 351 15.35 4.77 9.13
CA ASN A 351 16.59 5.06 8.41
C ASN A 351 17.11 6.44 8.82
N ASN A 352 18.42 6.63 8.73
CA ASN A 352 19.09 7.85 9.19
C ASN A 352 19.27 8.89 8.06
N ASP A 353 18.41 8.81 7.06
CA ASP A 353 18.12 9.76 5.97
C ASP A 353 16.75 9.34 5.37
N ALA A 354 16.34 9.87 4.21
CA ALA A 354 15.02 9.63 3.65
C ALA A 354 14.73 8.12 3.44
N GLY A 355 13.48 7.72 3.61
CA GLY A 355 13.08 6.32 3.45
C GLY A 355 13.35 5.81 2.03
N LEU A 356 12.90 6.55 1.01
CA LEU A 356 13.16 6.25 -0.40
C LEU A 356 13.49 7.51 -1.21
N GLN A 357 14.67 7.54 -1.84
CA GLN A 357 15.11 8.64 -2.71
C GLN A 357 15.28 8.18 -4.17
N VAL A 358 14.84 9.02 -5.12
CA VAL A 358 15.11 8.87 -6.57
C VAL A 358 15.88 10.10 -7.03
N THR A 359 17.04 9.92 -7.66
CA THR A 359 17.96 11.05 -7.91
C THR A 359 18.92 10.84 -9.08
N ALA A 360 19.66 11.89 -9.46
CA ALA A 360 20.78 11.87 -10.40
C ALA A 360 20.49 11.17 -11.75
N GLY A 361 19.32 11.40 -12.33
CA GLY A 361 18.91 10.93 -13.64
C GLY A 361 18.18 9.58 -13.64
N ALA A 362 17.88 9.00 -12.47
CA ALA A 362 17.07 7.80 -12.36
C ALA A 362 15.66 8.04 -12.93
N TYR A 363 15.17 7.18 -13.83
CA TYR A 363 14.02 7.47 -14.69
C TYR A 363 13.05 6.28 -14.76
N ARG A 364 11.76 6.55 -15.03
CA ARG A 364 10.72 5.52 -15.20
C ARG A 364 10.66 4.50 -14.06
N ASN A 365 10.94 4.91 -12.83
CA ASN A 365 10.81 4.03 -11.68
C ASN A 365 9.37 4.07 -11.14
N THR A 366 8.84 2.91 -10.78
CA THR A 366 7.50 2.75 -10.22
C THR A 366 7.58 2.43 -8.74
N ILE A 367 7.06 3.32 -7.92
CA ILE A 367 6.95 3.16 -6.48
C ILE A 367 5.47 2.97 -6.15
N GLU A 368 5.10 1.82 -5.57
CA GLU A 368 3.70 1.41 -5.41
C GLU A 368 3.45 0.77 -4.03
N ALA A 369 2.41 1.16 -3.29
CA ALA A 369 2.13 0.54 -1.98
C ALA A 369 3.34 0.60 -1.03
N VAL A 370 4.02 1.75 -0.96
CA VAL A 370 5.20 1.94 -0.10
C VAL A 370 4.85 2.82 1.10
N TYR A 371 5.27 2.37 2.28
CA TYR A 371 5.00 2.99 3.57
C TYR A 371 6.31 3.50 4.17
N SER A 372 6.50 4.81 4.21
CA SER A 372 7.75 5.44 4.65
C SER A 372 7.56 6.24 5.92
N TYR A 373 8.13 5.79 7.04
CA TYR A 373 7.85 6.44 8.32
C TYR A 373 8.99 6.40 9.32
N ARG A 374 9.00 7.37 10.23
CA ARG A 374 9.97 7.45 11.34
C ARG A 374 11.43 7.39 10.87
N ASN A 375 11.70 7.86 9.67
CA ASN A 375 13.06 8.11 9.19
C ASN A 375 13.56 9.42 9.80
N CYS A 376 14.80 9.44 10.29
CA CYS A 376 15.39 10.61 10.93
C CYS A 376 16.91 10.61 10.87
N ASP A 377 17.45 11.64 10.24
CA ASP A 377 18.86 11.95 10.18
C ASP A 377 19.30 12.72 11.44
N VAL A 378 19.56 11.98 12.53
CA VAL A 378 19.89 12.59 13.84
C VAL A 378 21.11 13.50 13.78
N TYR A 379 22.14 13.06 13.04
CA TYR A 379 23.39 13.80 12.91
C TYR A 379 23.20 15.15 12.21
N THR A 380 22.32 15.23 11.22
CA THR A 380 21.96 16.46 10.47
C THR A 380 20.67 17.09 10.98
N ARG A 381 20.30 16.78 12.23
CA ARG A 381 19.25 17.46 13.01
C ARG A 381 17.86 17.37 12.38
N GLY A 382 17.62 16.28 11.67
CA GLY A 382 16.32 15.93 11.10
C GLY A 382 15.97 16.63 9.79
N GLY A 383 16.87 17.44 9.21
CA GLY A 383 16.59 18.28 8.05
C GLY A 383 16.81 17.61 6.68
N ASN A 384 16.92 16.28 6.61
CA ASN A 384 17.06 15.57 5.33
C ASN A 384 16.18 14.32 5.20
N ALA A 385 15.76 13.71 6.31
CA ALA A 385 15.03 12.45 6.26
C ALA A 385 13.56 12.65 5.92
N ASP A 386 13.29 12.69 4.62
CA ASP A 386 11.95 12.66 4.05
C ASP A 386 11.33 11.26 4.10
N GLY A 387 10.01 11.18 3.95
CA GLY A 387 9.39 9.92 3.56
C GLY A 387 9.87 9.47 2.17
N PHE A 388 9.70 10.36 1.19
CA PHE A 388 10.07 10.12 -0.20
C PHE A 388 10.76 11.34 -0.82
N ALA A 389 11.86 11.11 -1.54
CA ALA A 389 12.70 12.18 -2.07
C ALA A 389 12.99 12.04 -3.58
N PRO A 390 12.03 12.25 -4.49
CA PRO A 390 12.30 12.36 -5.92
C PRO A 390 12.93 13.72 -6.28
N LYS A 391 14.24 13.86 -6.01
CA LYS A 391 14.93 15.16 -5.91
C LYS A 391 16.36 15.16 -6.47
N LEU A 392 16.96 16.35 -6.54
CA LEU A 392 18.35 16.56 -6.98
C LEU A 392 18.63 15.96 -8.37
N GLY A 393 17.79 16.35 -9.33
CA GLY A 393 17.92 15.95 -10.72
C GLY A 393 17.51 14.51 -10.99
N ALA A 394 16.41 14.03 -10.38
CA ALA A 394 15.79 12.77 -10.80
C ALA A 394 15.40 12.82 -12.29
N GLY A 395 15.43 11.69 -12.98
CA GLY A 395 15.02 11.58 -14.38
C GLY A 395 13.50 11.67 -14.56
N SER A 396 13.04 11.53 -15.81
CA SER A 396 11.62 11.61 -16.16
C SER A 396 10.84 10.32 -15.88
N GLY A 397 9.52 10.43 -15.76
CA GLY A 397 8.59 9.30 -15.69
C GLY A 397 8.55 8.54 -14.37
N ASN A 398 9.04 9.12 -13.27
CA ASN A 398 8.96 8.46 -11.96
C ASN A 398 7.55 8.61 -11.36
N THR A 399 7.00 7.51 -10.84
CA THR A 399 5.62 7.45 -10.34
C THR A 399 5.55 6.94 -8.90
N PHE A 400 4.60 7.50 -8.14
CA PHE A 400 4.25 7.10 -6.78
C PHE A 400 2.74 6.83 -6.75
N THR A 401 2.35 5.61 -6.44
CA THR A 401 0.94 5.19 -6.38
C THR A 401 0.65 4.49 -5.07
N TYR A 402 -0.39 4.87 -4.32
CA TYR A 402 -0.71 4.28 -3.01
C TYR A 402 0.50 4.32 -2.06
N CYS A 403 1.17 5.47 -1.96
CA CYS A 403 2.32 5.63 -1.09
C CYS A 403 1.96 6.52 0.10
N TYR A 404 2.55 6.25 1.25
CA TYR A 404 2.19 6.91 2.51
C TYR A 404 3.44 7.33 3.27
N ALA A 405 3.49 8.58 3.72
CA ALA A 405 4.62 9.09 4.51
C ALA A 405 4.17 9.77 5.80
N TRP A 406 4.70 9.32 6.93
CA TRP A 406 4.38 9.93 8.22
C TRP A 406 5.50 9.87 9.23
N ASP A 407 5.44 10.76 10.23
CA ASP A 407 6.39 10.79 11.33
C ASP A 407 7.87 10.85 10.87
N ASN A 408 8.16 11.30 9.64
CA ASN A 408 9.54 11.50 9.16
C ASN A 408 10.07 12.84 9.69
N SER A 409 11.39 13.00 9.84
CA SER A 409 11.93 14.19 10.50
C SER A 409 11.94 15.45 9.64
N ASP A 410 11.83 15.34 8.32
CA ASP A 410 11.73 16.49 7.41
C ASP A 410 10.35 16.59 6.76
N ASP A 411 10.19 16.20 5.49
CA ASP A 411 8.91 16.21 4.78
C ASP A 411 8.31 14.81 4.59
N GLY A 412 7.03 14.76 4.20
CA GLY A 412 6.45 13.55 3.61
C GLY A 412 7.05 13.25 2.23
N TRP A 413 7.03 14.24 1.34
CA TRP A 413 7.65 14.22 0.02
C TRP A 413 8.48 15.46 -0.22
N ASP A 414 9.69 15.28 -0.77
CA ASP A 414 10.56 16.36 -1.22
C ASP A 414 11.02 16.18 -2.67
N SER A 415 10.70 17.15 -3.53
CA SER A 415 11.19 17.22 -4.92
C SER A 415 12.18 18.37 -5.18
N PHE A 416 12.90 18.80 -4.15
CA PHE A 416 13.87 19.88 -4.19
C PHE A 416 15.00 19.68 -5.23
N ASP A 417 15.22 20.67 -6.08
CA ASP A 417 16.41 20.74 -6.92
C ASP A 417 17.35 21.87 -6.47
N LYS A 418 18.66 21.63 -6.48
CA LYS A 418 19.65 22.72 -6.39
C LYS A 418 19.89 23.33 -7.77
N ALA A 419 20.65 24.43 -7.82
CA ALA A 419 20.98 25.09 -9.08
C ALA A 419 21.70 24.12 -10.03
N GLY A 420 21.23 24.04 -11.27
CA GLY A 420 21.76 23.15 -12.31
C GLY A 420 21.08 21.78 -12.40
N ASP A 421 20.36 21.36 -11.37
CA ASP A 421 19.57 20.13 -11.39
C ASP A 421 18.17 20.38 -11.99
N VAL A 422 17.62 19.34 -12.63
CA VAL A 422 16.27 19.38 -13.21
C VAL A 422 15.59 18.04 -12.96
N THR A 423 14.53 18.04 -12.16
CA THR A 423 13.62 16.90 -11.99
C THR A 423 12.34 17.08 -12.85
N PRO A 424 12.22 16.41 -14.01
CA PRO A 424 11.24 16.73 -15.05
C PRO A 424 9.78 16.52 -14.69
N ASP A 425 9.34 15.29 -14.49
CA ASP A 425 7.95 14.96 -14.21
C ASP A 425 7.87 13.95 -13.08
N ILE A 426 6.95 14.20 -12.15
CA ILE A 426 6.61 13.29 -11.07
C ILE A 426 5.10 13.17 -11.02
N THR A 427 4.61 11.94 -10.92
CA THR A 427 3.19 11.63 -10.75
C THR A 427 2.96 11.00 -9.39
N TYR A 428 1.96 11.51 -8.68
CA TYR A 428 1.50 11.06 -7.38
C TYR A 428 0.02 10.71 -7.51
N THR A 429 -0.33 9.47 -7.18
CA THR A 429 -1.71 8.97 -7.28
C THR A 429 -2.07 8.25 -5.99
N ASN A 430 -3.20 8.57 -5.36
CA ASN A 430 -3.64 7.93 -4.12
C ASN A 430 -2.59 7.96 -2.99
N CYS A 431 -1.81 9.04 -2.89
CA CYS A 431 -0.76 9.18 -1.88
C CYS A 431 -1.26 9.97 -0.67
N ALA A 432 -0.75 9.69 0.53
CA ALA A 432 -1.09 10.46 1.72
C ALA A 432 0.10 10.78 2.63
N VAL A 433 0.01 11.93 3.31
CA VAL A 433 1.03 12.44 4.23
C VAL A 433 0.42 12.92 5.53
N TRP A 434 1.08 12.63 6.67
CA TRP A 434 0.70 13.20 7.96
C TRP A 434 1.84 13.28 8.98
N ASN A 435 1.79 14.31 9.84
CA ASN A 435 2.68 14.49 10.99
C ASN A 435 4.20 14.38 10.67
N ASN A 436 4.62 14.82 9.50
CA ASN A 436 6.05 14.90 9.17
C ASN A 436 6.67 16.15 9.83
N GLY A 437 7.99 16.15 9.98
CA GLY A 437 8.77 17.20 10.60
C GLY A 437 8.50 17.43 12.09
N ASN A 438 8.03 16.40 12.80
CA ASN A 438 7.74 16.47 14.22
C ASN A 438 8.89 15.89 15.07
N PRO A 439 9.71 16.73 15.76
CA PRO A 439 10.84 16.24 16.55
C PRO A 439 10.42 15.43 17.80
N ASP A 440 9.18 15.60 18.28
CA ASP A 440 8.67 14.88 19.45
C ASP A 440 8.49 13.39 19.18
N VAL A 441 8.33 12.98 17.91
CA VAL A 441 8.33 11.57 17.50
C VAL A 441 9.63 10.91 17.96
N PHE A 442 10.78 11.49 17.62
CA PHE A 442 12.09 10.86 17.77
C PHE A 442 12.59 10.80 19.22
N THR A 443 11.98 11.56 20.12
CA THR A 443 12.26 11.46 21.57
C THR A 443 11.31 10.50 22.30
N GLY A 444 10.31 9.95 21.59
CA GLY A 444 9.22 9.18 22.17
C GLY A 444 8.13 10.04 22.82
N LYS A 445 8.25 11.37 22.83
CA LYS A 445 7.27 12.27 23.42
C LYS A 445 5.91 12.18 22.71
N TYR A 446 5.91 12.13 21.38
CA TYR A 446 4.68 12.02 20.60
C TYR A 446 3.91 10.75 20.98
N ASP A 447 4.59 9.60 21.04
CA ASP A 447 3.98 8.34 21.45
C ASP A 447 3.46 8.41 22.90
N PHE A 448 4.22 9.04 23.80
CA PHE A 448 3.84 9.19 25.21
C PHE A 448 2.53 9.96 25.36
N ASP A 449 2.42 11.11 24.69
CA ASP A 449 1.24 11.97 24.72
C ASP A 449 0.00 11.26 24.14
N HIS A 450 0.20 10.31 23.22
CA HIS A 450 -0.85 9.48 22.63
C HIS A 450 -1.03 8.14 23.33
N LYS A 451 -0.43 7.95 24.52
CA LYS A 451 -0.54 6.73 25.34
C LYS A 451 -0.08 5.45 24.63
N LYS A 452 0.88 5.58 23.71
CA LYS A 452 1.51 4.47 23.00
C LYS A 452 2.74 3.98 23.77
N ALA A 453 3.11 2.72 23.53
CA ALA A 453 4.37 2.17 24.03
C ALA A 453 5.57 2.95 23.47
N LEU A 454 6.68 2.96 24.21
CA LEU A 454 7.92 3.57 23.73
C LEU A 454 8.43 2.78 22.52
N ASP A 455 8.60 3.45 21.38
CA ASP A 455 9.26 2.86 20.23
C ASP A 455 10.78 2.91 20.41
N GLU A 456 11.34 1.76 20.79
CA GLU A 456 12.77 1.62 21.05
C GLU A 456 13.62 1.45 19.78
N ASN A 457 13.00 1.39 18.59
CA ASN A 457 13.71 1.31 17.31
C ASN A 457 14.19 2.70 16.84
N LEU A 458 13.58 3.77 17.34
CA LEU A 458 14.00 5.13 17.03
C LEU A 458 15.45 5.38 17.48
N HIS A 459 16.32 5.78 16.55
CA HIS A 459 17.74 5.97 16.84
C HIS A 459 17.97 6.96 18.00
N LEU A 460 17.24 8.07 18.03
CA LEU A 460 17.36 9.06 19.11
C LEU A 460 16.87 8.51 20.47
N VAL A 461 15.84 7.65 20.51
CA VAL A 461 15.42 6.93 21.73
C VAL A 461 16.52 5.99 22.21
N GLN A 462 17.22 5.29 21.32
CA GLN A 462 18.35 4.44 21.70
C GLN A 462 19.48 5.26 22.33
N LEU A 463 19.80 6.44 21.80
CA LEU A 463 20.77 7.37 22.38
C LEU A 463 20.30 7.90 23.76
N ILE A 464 19.01 8.19 23.91
CA ILE A 464 18.41 8.59 25.20
C ILE A 464 18.58 7.48 26.23
N LYS A 465 18.23 6.23 25.89
CA LYS A 465 18.37 5.07 26.79
C LYS A 465 19.82 4.80 27.17
N ALA A 466 20.76 5.02 26.25
CA ALA A 466 22.19 4.89 26.53
C ALA A 466 22.68 5.98 27.50
N LYS A 467 22.07 7.17 27.48
CA LYS A 467 22.37 8.28 28.40
C LYS A 467 21.69 8.14 29.76
N ASP A 468 20.44 7.68 29.79
CA ASP A 468 19.64 7.45 30.98
C ASP A 468 18.94 6.09 30.89
N VAL A 469 19.54 5.11 31.55
CA VAL A 469 19.04 3.72 31.60
C VAL A 469 17.68 3.60 32.29
N SER A 470 17.25 4.61 33.06
CA SER A 470 15.95 4.62 33.73
C SER A 470 14.81 5.07 32.82
N PHE A 471 15.12 5.71 31.67
CA PHE A 471 14.15 6.36 30.77
C PHE A 471 13.00 5.44 30.39
N ALA A 472 13.29 4.26 29.82
CA ALA A 472 12.25 3.32 29.38
C ALA A 472 11.37 2.82 30.55
N SER A 473 11.98 2.56 31.71
CA SER A 473 11.23 2.12 32.89
C SER A 473 10.32 3.22 33.48
N ASN A 474 10.73 4.48 33.36
CA ASN A 474 9.93 5.63 33.77
C ASN A 474 8.79 5.89 32.79
N TYR A 475 9.08 5.81 31.48
CA TYR A 475 8.08 5.89 30.42
C TYR A 475 6.96 4.89 30.66
N ALA A 476 7.29 3.61 30.90
CA ALA A 476 6.32 2.55 31.18
C ALA A 476 5.47 2.80 32.45
N LYS A 477 5.95 3.66 33.37
CA LYS A 477 5.22 4.09 34.58
C LYS A 477 4.42 5.38 34.35
N GLY A 478 4.27 5.83 33.10
CA GLY A 478 3.58 7.07 32.78
C GLY A 478 4.36 8.33 33.16
N LYS A 479 5.69 8.26 33.23
CA LYS A 479 6.56 9.39 33.54
C LYS A 479 7.51 9.68 32.38
N PHE A 480 7.32 10.83 31.74
CA PHE A 480 8.20 11.29 30.67
C PHE A 480 9.14 12.38 31.17
N ALA A 481 10.44 12.15 31.06
CA ALA A 481 11.48 13.13 31.32
C ALA A 481 12.68 12.84 30.43
N LEU A 482 13.18 13.85 29.72
CA LEU A 482 14.36 13.71 28.87
C LEU A 482 15.64 13.98 29.68
N PRO A 483 16.73 13.23 29.44
CA PRO A 483 17.99 13.48 30.12
C PRO A 483 18.58 14.85 29.74
N SER A 484 19.16 15.52 30.73
CA SER A 484 19.81 16.82 30.55
C SER A 484 21.25 16.70 30.03
N GLY A 485 21.79 17.83 29.55
CA GLY A 485 23.18 17.97 29.12
C GLY A 485 23.38 17.70 27.63
N ASN A 486 24.58 17.98 27.14
CA ASN A 486 24.92 17.83 25.72
C ASN A 486 25.52 16.45 25.47
N PHE A 487 24.86 15.64 24.65
CA PHE A 487 25.35 14.30 24.31
C PHE A 487 24.91 13.81 22.92
N ILE A 488 24.05 14.55 22.23
CA ILE A 488 23.68 14.25 20.84
C ILE A 488 24.73 14.88 19.93
N LYS A 489 25.48 14.04 19.20
CA LYS A 489 26.48 14.50 18.24
C LYS A 489 25.81 14.84 16.92
N THR A 490 26.03 16.06 16.43
CA THR A 490 25.50 16.57 15.17
C THR A 490 26.59 17.24 14.34
N ASP A 491 26.27 17.61 13.11
CA ASP A 491 27.08 18.46 12.22
C ASP A 491 27.28 19.89 12.74
N ALA A 492 26.57 20.32 13.79
CA ALA A 492 26.81 21.58 14.52
C ALA A 492 27.46 21.38 15.90
N GLY A 493 28.03 20.20 16.17
CA GLY A 493 28.69 19.87 17.42
C GLY A 493 27.82 19.01 18.34
N THR A 494 28.18 18.93 19.63
CA THR A 494 27.41 18.12 20.59
C THR A 494 26.38 18.99 21.30
N VAL A 495 25.10 18.66 21.12
CA VAL A 495 23.95 19.44 21.61
C VAL A 495 23.13 18.66 22.64
N SER A 496 22.29 19.37 23.39
CA SER A 496 21.27 18.76 24.25
C SER A 496 20.06 18.32 23.43
N LEU A 497 19.23 17.42 23.99
CA LEU A 497 17.95 17.06 23.38
C LEU A 497 17.03 18.25 23.20
N SER A 498 16.98 19.15 24.18
CA SER A 498 16.14 20.35 24.10
C SER A 498 16.56 21.30 22.96
N ALA A 499 17.84 21.33 22.63
CA ALA A 499 18.33 22.06 21.46
C ALA A 499 17.97 21.30 20.18
N TRP A 500 18.20 19.98 20.16
CA TRP A 500 17.91 19.11 19.01
C TRP A 500 16.45 19.13 18.61
N THR A 501 15.50 19.11 19.55
CA THR A 501 14.04 19.21 19.27
C THR A 501 13.54 20.66 19.16
N GLY A 502 14.41 21.64 19.40
CA GLY A 502 14.07 23.06 19.46
C GLY A 502 14.78 23.84 18.37
N ASN A 503 15.55 24.86 18.77
CA ASN A 503 16.16 25.81 17.84
C ASN A 503 17.23 25.21 16.90
N SER A 504 17.69 23.98 17.17
CA SER A 504 18.63 23.28 16.28
C SER A 504 17.93 22.23 15.42
N PHE A 505 16.63 22.00 15.57
CA PHE A 505 15.90 21.11 14.68
C PHE A 505 15.77 21.74 13.29
N ASP A 506 16.25 21.04 12.26
CA ASP A 506 16.26 21.56 10.89
C ASP A 506 15.12 21.02 10.04
N GLY A 507 14.34 20.08 10.57
CA GLY A 507 13.18 19.52 9.89
C GLY A 507 12.14 20.56 9.48
N ASN A 508 11.55 20.35 8.32
CA ASN A 508 10.62 21.25 7.67
C ASN A 508 9.28 20.53 7.42
N PRO A 509 8.33 20.56 8.36
CA PRO A 509 7.10 19.73 8.38
C PRO A 509 6.10 20.06 7.26
N ASN A 510 6.44 19.75 6.01
CA ASN A 510 5.53 19.82 4.88
C ASN A 510 5.14 18.41 4.44
N GLY A 511 3.92 18.31 3.91
CA GLY A 511 3.41 17.09 3.30
C GLY A 511 4.06 16.86 1.94
N PHE A 512 3.55 17.51 0.90
CA PHE A 512 4.08 17.46 -0.47
C PHE A 512 4.87 18.73 -0.79
N LYS A 513 6.20 18.67 -0.78
CA LYS A 513 7.10 19.75 -1.19
C LYS A 513 7.40 19.66 -2.70
N LEU A 514 6.74 20.51 -3.47
CA LEU A 514 6.62 20.43 -4.93
C LEU A 514 7.73 21.15 -5.71
N GLY A 515 8.97 21.10 -5.21
CA GLY A 515 10.15 21.55 -5.94
C GLY A 515 11.03 22.46 -5.11
N SER A 516 11.71 23.38 -5.78
CA SER A 516 12.46 24.46 -5.16
C SER A 516 12.42 25.71 -6.04
N VAL A 517 13.06 26.79 -5.60
CA VAL A 517 13.33 27.99 -6.42
C VAL A 517 13.98 27.68 -7.77
N ASN A 518 14.65 26.53 -7.93
CA ASN A 518 15.29 26.10 -9.16
C ASN A 518 14.34 25.31 -10.07
N SER A 519 13.28 24.71 -9.54
CA SER A 519 12.29 23.96 -10.32
C SER A 519 11.33 24.94 -11.02
N LYS A 520 11.44 25.02 -12.35
CA LYS A 520 10.73 26.00 -13.20
C LYS A 520 9.45 25.45 -13.82
N SER A 521 8.63 26.31 -14.42
CA SER A 521 7.36 25.94 -15.08
C SER A 521 7.50 24.96 -16.26
N SER A 522 8.71 24.70 -16.75
CA SER A 522 8.98 23.67 -17.76
C SER A 522 8.87 22.24 -17.24
N VAL A 523 8.91 22.03 -15.92
CA VAL A 523 8.76 20.72 -15.26
C VAL A 523 7.37 20.58 -14.65
N THR A 524 6.93 19.34 -14.41
CA THR A 524 5.55 19.04 -13.99
C THR A 524 5.44 18.23 -12.71
N ARG A 525 4.36 18.48 -11.95
CA ARG A 525 3.91 17.67 -10.81
C ARG A 525 2.43 17.35 -11.02
N LYS A 526 2.07 16.07 -11.03
CA LYS A 526 0.68 15.62 -11.22
C LYS A 526 0.23 14.90 -9.97
N LEU A 527 -0.79 15.43 -9.31
CA LEU A 527 -1.36 14.89 -8.09
C LEU A 527 -2.82 14.54 -8.35
N SER A 528 -3.16 13.28 -8.15
CA SER A 528 -4.55 12.80 -8.19
C SER A 528 -4.88 11.99 -6.94
N TYR A 529 -6.04 12.24 -6.35
CA TYR A 529 -6.50 11.52 -5.15
C TYR A 529 -5.49 11.58 -3.98
N CYS A 530 -4.77 12.71 -3.85
CA CYS A 530 -3.75 12.88 -2.82
C CYS A 530 -4.31 13.58 -1.57
N LEU A 531 -3.87 13.12 -0.40
CA LEU A 531 -4.36 13.56 0.91
C LEU A 531 -3.23 14.11 1.77
N ALA A 532 -3.40 15.28 2.38
CA ALA A 532 -2.46 15.83 3.37
C ALA A 532 -3.17 16.30 4.63
N PHE A 533 -2.78 15.82 5.80
CA PHE A 533 -3.40 16.24 7.06
C PHE A 533 -2.43 16.22 8.23
N ASP A 534 -2.73 16.98 9.28
CA ASP A 534 -1.91 17.11 10.49
C ASP A 534 -0.44 17.56 10.26
N GLU A 535 -0.13 18.14 9.09
CA GLU A 535 1.20 18.70 8.83
C GLU A 535 1.37 20.02 9.58
N ALA A 536 2.43 20.14 10.39
CA ALA A 536 2.61 21.30 11.26
C ALA A 536 2.83 22.61 10.48
N LYS A 537 3.42 22.56 9.28
CA LYS A 537 3.55 23.74 8.38
C LYS A 537 2.59 23.68 7.20
N LYS A 538 2.78 22.83 6.20
CA LYS A 538 2.03 22.92 4.93
C LYS A 538 1.65 21.53 4.39
N GLY A 539 0.40 21.32 4.03
CA GLY A 539 -0.04 20.10 3.35
C GLY A 539 0.55 20.01 1.94
N PHE A 540 0.14 20.91 1.04
CA PHE A 540 0.74 21.07 -0.29
C PHE A 540 1.60 22.33 -0.34
N ASP A 541 2.92 22.18 -0.47
CA ASP A 541 3.89 23.28 -0.48
C ASP A 541 4.53 23.48 -1.86
N ASN A 542 4.60 24.72 -2.32
CA ASN A 542 5.36 25.06 -3.52
C ASN A 542 6.88 25.15 -3.30
N ASN A 543 7.34 25.41 -2.08
CA ASN A 543 8.76 25.59 -1.75
C ASN A 543 9.52 26.59 -2.66
N ASN A 544 8.88 27.72 -2.96
CA ASN A 544 9.33 28.76 -3.89
C ASN A 544 9.49 28.28 -5.35
N SER A 545 8.94 27.12 -5.69
CA SER A 545 8.93 26.61 -7.05
C SER A 545 7.94 27.35 -7.94
N SER A 546 8.22 27.31 -9.25
CA SER A 546 7.27 27.70 -10.28
C SER A 546 6.87 26.55 -11.20
N VAL A 547 7.02 25.28 -10.77
CA VAL A 547 6.61 24.10 -11.56
C VAL A 547 5.19 24.22 -12.10
N THR A 548 4.91 23.51 -13.20
CA THR A 548 3.55 23.33 -13.68
C THR A 548 2.87 22.21 -12.90
N ALA A 549 1.78 22.51 -12.19
CA ALA A 549 1.06 21.54 -11.37
C ALA A 549 -0.35 21.23 -11.90
N TYR A 550 -0.75 19.98 -11.68
CA TYR A 550 -2.08 19.43 -11.95
C TYR A 550 -2.58 18.81 -10.65
N LEU A 551 -3.69 19.34 -10.12
CA LEU A 551 -4.31 18.81 -8.91
C LEU A 551 -5.74 18.39 -9.25
N ASP A 552 -6.03 17.12 -9.00
CA ASP A 552 -7.34 16.50 -9.20
C ASP A 552 -7.69 15.67 -7.95
N HIS A 553 -8.90 15.83 -7.41
CA HIS A 553 -9.35 15.12 -6.20
C HIS A 553 -8.33 15.19 -5.05
N CYS A 554 -7.70 16.34 -4.81
CA CYS A 554 -6.76 16.50 -3.71
C CYS A 554 -7.48 17.06 -2.48
N VAL A 555 -7.26 16.47 -1.31
CA VAL A 555 -7.89 16.89 -0.03
C VAL A 555 -6.80 17.28 0.97
N ALA A 556 -6.97 18.42 1.66
CA ALA A 556 -6.10 18.78 2.78
C ALA A 556 -6.84 19.39 3.97
N PHE A 557 -6.53 18.95 5.18
CA PHE A 557 -7.16 19.48 6.39
C PHE A 557 -6.26 19.46 7.64
N ASP A 558 -6.60 20.28 8.63
CA ASP A 558 -5.90 20.35 9.93
C ASP A 558 -4.38 20.63 9.84
N ASN A 559 -3.89 21.09 8.69
CA ASN A 559 -2.51 21.48 8.46
C ASN A 559 -2.24 22.94 8.92
N GLY A 560 -0.98 23.34 9.01
CA GLY A 560 -0.63 24.76 9.15
C GLY A 560 -1.21 25.62 8.02
N TYR A 561 -0.94 25.24 6.78
CA TYR A 561 -1.64 25.65 5.55
C TYR A 561 -2.08 24.37 4.83
N ASN A 562 -3.32 24.31 4.34
CA ASN A 562 -3.72 23.17 3.52
C ASN A 562 -3.05 23.28 2.14
N TYR A 563 -3.14 24.45 1.51
CA TYR A 563 -2.54 24.74 0.21
C TYR A 563 -1.68 26.00 0.28
N TYR A 564 -0.36 25.84 0.17
CA TYR A 564 0.61 26.91 -0.03
C TYR A 564 1.24 26.76 -1.41
N ILE A 565 0.51 27.15 -2.46
CA ILE A 565 0.80 26.76 -3.85
C ILE A 565 1.18 27.92 -4.77
N GLN A 566 1.08 29.19 -4.36
CA GLN A 566 1.59 30.32 -5.15
C GLN A 566 3.13 30.42 -5.04
N PRO A 567 3.93 30.33 -6.13
CA PRO A 567 3.59 30.76 -7.50
C PRO A 567 3.54 29.64 -8.56
N LEU A 568 3.11 28.41 -8.22
CA LEU A 568 3.00 27.32 -9.19
C LEU A 568 2.12 27.69 -10.40
N THR A 569 2.50 27.18 -11.58
CA THR A 569 1.66 27.30 -12.78
C THR A 569 0.60 26.20 -12.77
N ILE A 570 -0.64 26.53 -12.43
CA ILE A 570 -1.71 25.52 -12.30
C ILE A 570 -2.42 25.30 -13.65
N LYS A 571 -2.29 24.09 -14.22
CA LYS A 571 -2.95 23.70 -15.48
C LYS A 571 -4.24 22.90 -15.28
N ALA A 572 -4.33 22.11 -14.22
CA ALA A 572 -5.57 21.46 -13.80
C ALA A 572 -5.82 21.69 -12.30
N TRP A 573 -7.08 21.95 -11.97
CA TRP A 573 -7.55 22.22 -10.61
C TRP A 573 -8.99 21.76 -10.51
N SER A 574 -9.19 20.51 -10.12
CA SER A 574 -10.48 19.82 -10.12
C SER A 574 -10.68 19.11 -8.79
N ALA A 575 -11.90 19.18 -8.25
CA ALA A 575 -12.28 18.54 -6.98
C ALA A 575 -11.29 18.75 -5.82
N VAL A 576 -10.66 19.94 -5.75
CA VAL A 576 -9.70 20.27 -4.69
C VAL A 576 -10.43 20.77 -3.45
N GLN A 577 -10.26 20.09 -2.32
CA GLN A 577 -10.99 20.36 -1.09
C GLN A 577 -10.07 20.66 0.09
N GLY A 578 -10.51 21.55 0.97
CA GLY A 578 -9.78 21.80 2.19
C GLY A 578 -10.57 22.52 3.27
N PHE A 579 -10.19 22.22 4.51
CA PHE A 579 -10.87 22.73 5.69
C PHE A 579 -9.95 22.76 6.91
N ALA A 580 -10.26 23.61 7.89
CA ALA A 580 -9.58 23.68 9.19
C ALA A 580 -8.04 23.84 9.15
N GLY A 581 -7.49 24.44 8.08
CA GLY A 581 -6.10 24.88 8.09
C GLY A 581 -5.89 26.01 9.12
N LYS A 582 -4.76 26.00 9.85
CA LYS A 582 -4.45 27.02 10.87
C LYS A 582 -4.27 28.41 10.26
N SER A 583 -3.89 28.47 8.98
CA SER A 583 -3.74 29.67 8.18
C SER A 583 -4.50 29.53 6.86
N GLY A 584 -4.94 30.66 6.30
CA GLY A 584 -5.63 30.69 5.01
C GLY A 584 -4.71 30.32 3.84
N ASP A 585 -5.26 29.58 2.87
CA ASP A 585 -4.54 29.09 1.70
C ASP A 585 -3.88 30.21 0.87
N LYS A 586 -2.75 29.88 0.24
CA LYS A 586 -2.02 30.74 -0.70
C LYS A 586 -2.13 30.18 -2.10
N LEU A 587 -3.17 30.61 -2.81
CA LEU A 587 -3.54 30.12 -4.14
C LEU A 587 -3.17 31.14 -5.24
N PRO A 588 -2.80 30.69 -6.45
CA PRO A 588 -2.76 31.54 -7.63
C PRO A 588 -4.12 32.16 -7.96
N SER A 589 -4.11 33.28 -8.67
CA SER A 589 -5.33 33.98 -9.09
C SER A 589 -6.29 33.06 -9.85
N GLY A 590 -7.59 33.18 -9.56
CA GLY A 590 -8.65 32.39 -10.20
C GLY A 590 -8.78 30.95 -9.70
N ARG A 591 -8.06 30.57 -8.64
CA ARG A 591 -8.20 29.26 -7.99
C ARG A 591 -8.88 29.40 -6.63
N SER A 592 -9.69 28.40 -6.28
CA SER A 592 -10.38 28.32 -4.99
C SER A 592 -10.41 26.88 -4.50
N VAL A 593 -10.37 26.71 -3.19
CA VAL A 593 -10.48 25.41 -2.52
C VAL A 593 -11.92 25.26 -2.03
N THR A 594 -12.54 24.13 -2.32
CA THR A 594 -13.89 23.84 -1.83
C THR A 594 -13.83 23.41 -0.38
N THR A 595 -14.57 24.08 0.51
CA THR A 595 -14.74 23.62 1.90
C THR A 595 -15.98 22.73 2.00
N PRO A 596 -15.84 21.45 2.37
CA PRO A 596 -16.99 20.55 2.54
C PRO A 596 -17.92 20.98 3.68
N SER A 597 -19.14 20.46 3.69
CA SER A 597 -20.08 20.67 4.82
C SER A 597 -19.48 20.16 6.14
N SER A 598 -19.90 20.69 7.29
CA SER A 598 -19.41 20.23 8.60
C SER A 598 -19.64 18.72 8.84
N GLY A 599 -20.76 18.18 8.35
CA GLY A 599 -21.04 16.74 8.35
C GLY A 599 -20.03 15.96 7.51
N SER A 600 -19.76 16.41 6.29
CA SER A 600 -18.76 15.82 5.39
C SER A 600 -17.34 15.90 5.99
N GLN A 601 -16.95 17.03 6.58
CA GLN A 601 -15.65 17.16 7.26
C GLN A 601 -15.50 16.15 8.40
N SER A 602 -16.56 15.90 9.17
CA SER A 602 -16.56 14.93 10.26
C SER A 602 -16.45 13.49 9.73
N ALA A 603 -17.16 13.18 8.64
CA ALA A 603 -17.07 11.88 7.97
C ALA A 603 -15.67 11.62 7.38
N ILE A 604 -15.09 12.62 6.70
CA ILE A 604 -13.73 12.57 6.16
C ILE A 604 -12.73 12.28 7.28
N ARG A 605 -12.75 13.05 8.37
CA ARG A 605 -11.85 12.80 9.52
C ARG A 605 -12.01 11.39 10.08
N LYS A 606 -13.24 10.91 10.26
CA LYS A 606 -13.48 9.56 10.77
C LYS A 606 -12.90 8.49 9.86
N SER A 607 -13.12 8.60 8.55
CA SER A 607 -12.54 7.65 7.58
C SER A 607 -11.02 7.70 7.62
N VAL A 608 -10.44 8.91 7.59
CA VAL A 608 -8.99 9.10 7.61
C VAL A 608 -8.35 8.56 8.87
N GLU A 609 -8.91 8.84 10.05
CA GLU A 609 -8.39 8.32 11.31
C GLU A 609 -8.44 6.80 11.38
N ASN A 610 -9.54 6.19 10.92
CA ASN A 610 -9.67 4.73 10.90
C ASN A 610 -8.60 4.08 9.99
N THR A 611 -8.49 4.56 8.75
CA THR A 611 -7.51 4.05 7.78
C THR A 611 -6.08 4.29 8.25
N LYS A 612 -5.76 5.49 8.74
CA LYS A 612 -4.44 5.82 9.32
C LYS A 612 -4.07 4.85 10.44
N ASN A 613 -4.98 4.62 11.38
CA ASN A 613 -4.72 3.73 12.52
C ASN A 613 -4.51 2.28 12.07
N ALA A 614 -5.28 1.81 11.07
CA ALA A 614 -5.11 0.48 10.48
C ALA A 614 -3.76 0.33 9.77
N ILE A 615 -3.33 1.33 8.98
CA ILE A 615 -2.02 1.36 8.33
C ILE A 615 -0.91 1.27 9.37
N ILE A 616 -0.94 2.14 10.39
CA ILE A 616 0.09 2.20 11.44
C ILE A 616 0.15 0.86 12.19
N ALA A 617 -0.99 0.30 12.61
CA ALA A 617 -1.03 -0.96 13.34
C ALA A 617 -0.42 -2.13 12.54
N ASN A 618 -0.75 -2.24 11.25
CA ASN A 618 -0.16 -3.25 10.38
C ASN A 618 1.35 -3.06 10.21
N CYS A 619 1.78 -1.83 9.91
CA CYS A 619 3.21 -1.54 9.72
C CYS A 619 4.03 -1.80 10.99
N GLN A 620 3.48 -1.52 12.18
CA GLN A 620 4.12 -1.84 13.46
C GLN A 620 4.17 -3.35 13.74
N ALA A 621 3.19 -4.11 13.23
CA ALA A 621 3.19 -5.57 13.27
C ALA A 621 4.00 -6.22 12.13
N ASN A 622 4.81 -5.44 11.41
CA ASN A 622 5.60 -5.89 10.25
C ASN A 622 4.75 -6.48 9.12
N LYS A 623 3.48 -6.08 9.02
CA LYS A 623 2.57 -6.44 7.94
C LYS A 623 2.47 -5.28 6.96
N ILE A 624 2.46 -5.59 5.67
CA ILE A 624 2.38 -4.57 4.63
C ILE A 624 0.94 -4.56 4.10
N PRO A 625 0.17 -3.47 4.28
CA PRO A 625 -1.25 -3.46 3.94
C PRO A 625 -1.60 -3.52 2.44
N GLY A 626 -0.61 -3.53 1.53
CA GLY A 626 -0.88 -3.41 0.10
C GLY A 626 -1.31 -2.01 -0.32
N LYS A 627 -2.28 -1.89 -1.23
CA LYS A 627 -2.83 -0.62 -1.70
C LYS A 627 -4.03 -0.25 -0.83
N VAL A 628 -4.00 0.91 -0.17
CA VAL A 628 -5.04 1.32 0.77
C VAL A 628 -5.68 2.65 0.36
N GLY A 629 -6.97 2.62 0.03
CA GLY A 629 -7.78 3.82 -0.16
C GLY A 629 -8.15 4.46 1.19
N PHE A 630 -8.22 5.79 1.23
CA PHE A 630 -8.78 6.52 2.37
C PHE A 630 -10.32 6.66 2.30
N ASN A 631 -10.93 6.31 1.16
CA ASN A 631 -12.38 6.32 0.93
C ASN A 631 -13.05 7.66 1.30
N ILE A 632 -12.45 8.76 0.85
CA ILE A 632 -12.89 10.15 1.13
C ILE A 632 -13.21 10.97 -0.12
N TYR A 633 -13.23 10.32 -1.30
CA TYR A 633 -13.37 10.97 -2.60
C TYR A 633 -14.74 10.72 -3.21
#